data_AF-F6RSW6-F1
#
_entry.id   AF-F6RSW6-F1
#
_cell.length_a   1.000
_cell.length_b   1.000
_cell.length_c   1.000
_cell.angle_alpha   90.00
_cell.angle_beta   90.00
_cell.angle_gamma   90.00
#
_symmetry.space_group_name_H-M   'P 1'
#
loop_
_entity.id
_entity.type
_entity.pdbx_description
1 polymer ?
#
loop_
_entity_poly.entity_id
_entity_poly.type
_entity_poly.pdbx_seq_one_letter_code
_entity_poly.pdbx_strand_id
1 'polypeptide(L)'
;MDEDDSAYVEEGQLKDRMMKVFNKICALKKVNNSTGRHIERKICVTCTRFPEINKKVEQYVNRSQKFPDFFSVLFLVKRANIKHSLMLSEASIQQIARSAFTEVGEAIQKRRRTDDLLNRGCYLTEKIEEMQDPAETDKLLEEKLNQNGKEARTKLTSVIENFCKRQTEIESVIPKSNQDSSDHENDPECGSDPPSDDNEDSEESDCDADNGTDDITIKKSETDNDIIDMTNSD
;
A
#
# COMPACT_ATOMS: atom_id res chain seq x y z
N MET A 1 7.71 28.25 -10.95
CA MET A 1 8.24 26.98 -10.39
C MET A 1 9.63 27.16 -9.81
N ASP A 2 10.40 28.17 -10.24
CA ASP A 2 11.74 28.47 -9.72
C ASP A 2 11.74 29.53 -8.60
N GLU A 3 10.57 29.94 -8.11
CA GLU A 3 10.42 30.90 -7.02
C GLU A 3 10.24 30.15 -5.70
N ASP A 4 11.12 30.46 -4.73
CA ASP A 4 11.14 29.84 -3.41
C ASP A 4 9.83 30.10 -2.62
N ASP A 5 9.16 31.23 -2.87
CA ASP A 5 7.89 31.64 -2.24
C ASP A 5 6.68 31.47 -3.18
N SER A 6 6.72 30.49 -4.08
CA SER A 6 5.55 30.23 -4.94
C SER A 6 4.32 29.77 -4.14
N ALA A 7 3.12 30.03 -4.68
CA ALA A 7 1.85 29.65 -4.03
C ALA A 7 1.78 28.15 -3.64
N TYR A 8 2.43 27.27 -4.41
CA TYR A 8 2.50 25.84 -4.09
C TYR A 8 3.34 25.55 -2.83
N VAL A 9 4.46 26.26 -2.66
CA VAL A 9 5.29 26.15 -1.45
C VAL A 9 4.54 26.72 -0.25
N GLU A 10 3.87 27.86 -0.41
CA GLU A 10 3.03 28.46 0.64
C GLU A 10 1.89 27.53 1.06
N GLU A 11 1.20 26.88 0.12
CA GLU A 11 0.18 25.87 0.40
C GLU A 11 0.72 24.73 1.28
N GLY A 12 1.91 24.21 0.95
CA GLY A 12 2.59 23.20 1.76
C GLY A 12 2.87 23.67 3.19
N GLN A 13 3.41 24.87 3.35
CA GLN A 13 3.67 25.45 4.68
C GLN A 13 2.38 25.65 5.49
N LEU A 14 1.28 26.05 4.84
CA LEU A 14 -0.02 26.22 5.47
C LEU A 14 -0.61 24.88 5.92
N LYS A 15 -0.51 23.83 5.10
CA LYS A 15 -0.91 22.46 5.48
C LYS A 15 -0.14 21.96 6.70
N ASP A 16 1.17 22.19 6.76
CA ASP A 16 1.99 21.83 7.92
C ASP A 16 1.55 22.57 9.20
N ARG A 17 1.25 23.87 9.07
CA ARG A 17 0.73 24.68 10.20
C ARG A 17 -0.65 24.16 10.63
N MET A 18 -1.53 23.83 9.69
CA MET A 18 -2.84 23.25 9.96
C MET A 18 -2.71 21.95 10.77
N MET A 19 -1.81 21.04 10.37
CA MET A 19 -1.61 19.78 11.09
C MET A 19 -1.05 19.98 12.50
N LYS A 20 -0.18 20.99 12.71
CA LYS A 20 0.29 21.38 14.05
C LYS A 20 -0.86 21.87 14.94
N VAL A 21 -1.79 22.65 14.38
CA VAL A 21 -2.98 23.12 15.10
C VAL A 21 -3.91 21.95 15.43
N PHE A 22 -4.17 21.07 14.46
CA PHE A 22 -4.98 19.86 14.67
C PHE A 22 -4.45 19.00 15.83
N ASN A 23 -3.15 18.70 15.83
CA ASN A 23 -2.52 17.93 16.91
C ASN A 23 -2.66 18.62 18.28
N LYS A 24 -2.54 19.95 18.35
CA LYS A 24 -2.77 20.71 19.60
C LYS A 24 -4.22 20.61 20.07
N ILE A 25 -5.19 20.67 19.14
CA ILE A 25 -6.61 20.50 19.47
C ILE A 25 -6.86 19.10 20.04
N CYS A 26 -6.32 18.04 19.42
CA CYS A 26 -6.44 16.67 19.92
C CYS A 26 -5.85 16.53 21.33
N ALA A 27 -4.66 17.11 21.58
CA ALA A 27 -4.03 17.09 22.89
C ALA A 27 -4.85 17.81 23.97
N LEU A 28 -5.40 18.99 23.66
CA LEU A 28 -6.26 19.74 24.58
C LEU A 28 -7.57 19.00 24.89
N LYS A 29 -8.15 18.33 23.90
CA LYS A 29 -9.36 17.51 24.05
C LYS A 29 -9.09 16.11 24.64
N LYS A 30 -7.82 15.72 24.81
CA LYS A 30 -7.39 14.38 25.24
C LYS A 30 -7.94 13.25 24.35
N VAL A 31 -7.97 13.48 23.03
CA VAL A 31 -8.38 12.48 22.03
C VAL A 31 -7.20 12.05 21.16
N ASN A 32 -7.28 10.87 20.55
CA ASN A 32 -6.30 10.39 19.58
C ASN A 32 -6.25 11.33 18.36
N ASN A 33 -5.08 11.51 17.77
CA ASN A 33 -4.88 12.28 16.53
C ASN A 33 -5.01 11.43 15.25
N SER A 34 -5.48 10.19 15.39
CA SER A 34 -5.87 9.33 14.27
C SER A 34 -6.89 10.04 13.38
N THR A 35 -6.64 10.00 12.07
CA THR A 35 -7.45 10.68 11.05
C THR A 35 -8.45 9.73 10.37
N GLY A 36 -8.40 8.44 10.69
CA GLY A 36 -9.25 7.41 10.08
C GLY A 36 -8.75 6.95 8.71
N ARG A 37 -7.51 7.31 8.35
CA ARG A 37 -6.89 6.94 7.07
C ARG A 37 -6.71 5.44 6.93
N HIS A 38 -6.72 4.96 5.69
CA HIS A 38 -6.52 3.54 5.40
C HIS A 38 -5.13 3.06 5.82
N ILE A 39 -4.12 3.93 5.79
CA ILE A 39 -2.77 3.60 6.26
C ILE A 39 -2.70 3.32 7.78
N GLU A 40 -3.65 3.84 8.56
CA GLU A 40 -3.72 3.64 10.02
C GLU A 40 -4.37 2.28 10.37
N ARG A 41 -5.09 1.65 9.44
CA ARG A 41 -5.74 0.35 9.65
C ARG A 41 -4.71 -0.77 9.77
N LYS A 42 -4.90 -1.64 10.75
CA LYS A 42 -4.07 -2.84 10.93
C LYS A 42 -4.25 -3.78 9.73
N ILE A 43 -3.15 -4.38 9.29
CA ILE A 43 -3.15 -5.44 8.29
C ILE A 43 -3.29 -6.75 9.04
N CYS A 44 -4.34 -7.53 8.74
CA CYS A 44 -4.50 -8.88 9.24
C CYS A 44 -3.73 -9.85 8.34
N VAL A 45 -3.01 -10.81 8.93
CA VAL A 45 -2.21 -11.78 8.16
C VAL A 45 -2.75 -13.19 8.40
N THR A 46 -3.30 -13.82 7.36
CA THR A 46 -3.85 -15.19 7.41
C THR A 46 -3.18 -16.13 6.40
N CYS A 47 -1.93 -15.84 6.05
CA CYS A 47 -1.24 -16.46 4.93
C CYS A 47 -0.85 -17.93 5.12
N THR A 48 -0.82 -18.43 6.36
CA THR A 48 -0.41 -19.80 6.66
C THR A 48 -1.42 -20.52 7.55
N ARG A 49 -1.32 -21.85 7.59
CA ARG A 49 -2.05 -22.70 8.54
C ARG A 49 -1.52 -22.62 9.98
N PHE A 50 -0.42 -21.91 10.21
CA PHE A 50 0.25 -21.79 11.50
C PHE A 50 -0.03 -20.41 12.10
N PRO A 51 -0.96 -20.29 13.07
CA PRO A 51 -1.31 -19.01 13.68
C PRO A 51 -0.11 -18.31 14.32
N GLU A 52 0.89 -19.06 14.79
CA GLU A 52 2.09 -18.57 15.42
C GLU A 52 2.96 -17.76 14.44
N ILE A 53 3.05 -18.24 13.18
CA ILE A 53 3.76 -17.54 12.10
C ILE A 53 2.97 -16.30 11.70
N ASN A 54 1.65 -16.45 11.49
CA ASN A 54 0.75 -15.36 11.11
C ASN A 54 0.84 -14.19 12.12
N LYS A 55 0.71 -14.47 13.42
CA LYS A 55 0.80 -13.48 14.49
C LYS A 55 2.15 -12.76 14.50
N LYS A 56 3.26 -13.48 14.29
CA LYS A 56 4.59 -12.86 14.26
C LYS A 56 4.80 -11.95 13.05
N VAL A 57 4.33 -12.36 11.88
CA VAL A 57 4.42 -11.53 10.67
C VAL A 57 3.50 -10.31 10.78
N GLU A 58 2.28 -10.49 11.29
CA GLU A 58 1.32 -9.41 11.52
C GLU A 58 1.87 -8.34 12.47
N GLN A 59 2.40 -8.75 13.62
CA GLN A 59 3.03 -7.86 14.59
C GLN A 59 4.16 -7.04 13.95
N TYR A 60 5.00 -7.69 13.14
CA TYR A 60 6.13 -7.03 12.48
C TYR A 60 5.67 -5.95 11.49
N VAL A 61 4.69 -6.26 10.64
CA VAL A 61 4.19 -5.35 9.60
C VAL A 61 3.49 -4.15 10.21
N ASN A 62 2.61 -4.37 11.19
CA ASN A 62 1.85 -3.31 11.84
C ASN A 62 2.71 -2.44 12.76
N ARG A 63 3.79 -2.98 13.32
CA ARG A 63 4.73 -2.21 14.14
C ARG A 63 5.70 -1.39 13.30
N SER A 64 6.31 -2.00 12.29
CA SER A 64 7.34 -1.33 11.48
C SER A 64 6.75 -0.26 10.57
N GLN A 65 5.49 -0.44 10.11
CA GLN A 65 4.83 0.38 9.09
C GLN A 65 5.64 0.55 7.78
N LYS A 66 6.71 -0.24 7.63
CA LYS A 66 7.60 -0.27 6.46
C LYS A 66 7.29 -1.51 5.63
N PHE A 67 7.65 -1.46 4.36
CA PHE A 67 7.53 -2.63 3.50
C PHE A 67 8.61 -3.65 3.93
N PRO A 68 8.24 -4.90 4.29
CA PRO A 68 9.20 -5.90 4.71
C PRO A 68 10.09 -6.33 3.54
N ASP A 69 11.32 -6.74 3.83
CA ASP A 69 12.13 -7.48 2.86
C ASP A 69 11.86 -8.99 3.00
N PHE A 70 12.13 -9.76 1.94
CA PHE A 70 11.95 -11.21 1.95
C PHE A 70 12.74 -11.88 3.07
N PHE A 71 13.99 -11.47 3.30
CA PHE A 71 14.82 -12.04 4.36
C PHE A 71 14.28 -11.74 5.76
N SER A 72 13.61 -10.59 5.94
CA SER A 72 12.94 -10.26 7.21
C SER A 72 11.80 -11.22 7.48
N VAL A 73 10.95 -11.50 6.49
CA VAL A 73 9.84 -12.46 6.62
C VAL A 73 10.38 -13.87 6.85
N LEU A 74 11.39 -14.29 6.09
CA LEU A 74 12.03 -15.60 6.26
C LEU A 74 12.58 -15.78 7.68
N PHE A 75 13.24 -14.77 8.23
CA PHE A 75 13.75 -14.80 9.60
C PHE A 75 12.63 -14.98 10.63
N LEU A 76 11.50 -14.27 10.47
CA LEU A 76 10.33 -14.40 11.35
C LEU A 76 9.75 -15.81 11.31
N VAL A 77 9.63 -16.41 10.12
CA VAL A 77 9.15 -17.79 9.94
C VAL A 77 10.12 -18.78 10.62
N LYS A 78 11.43 -18.64 10.41
CA LYS A 78 12.44 -19.50 11.06
C LYS A 78 12.36 -19.41 12.58
N ARG A 79 12.27 -18.18 13.11
CA ARG A 79 12.18 -17.93 14.56
C ARG A 79 10.90 -18.52 15.15
N ALA A 80 9.76 -18.37 14.47
CA ALA A 80 8.49 -18.95 14.90
C ALA A 80 8.53 -20.49 14.89
N ASN A 81 9.13 -21.10 13.85
CA ASN A 81 9.32 -22.55 13.76
C ASN A 81 10.12 -23.12 14.93
N ILE A 82 11.23 -22.45 15.32
CA ILE A 82 12.06 -22.86 16.46
C ILE A 82 11.30 -22.65 17.78
N LYS A 83 10.72 -21.46 17.98
CA LYS A 83 10.02 -21.11 19.23
C LYS A 83 8.86 -22.06 19.54
N HIS A 84 8.08 -22.42 18.52
CA HIS A 84 6.87 -23.24 18.67
C HIS A 84 7.07 -24.70 18.28
N SER A 85 8.31 -25.12 17.99
CA SER A 85 8.64 -26.51 17.62
C SER A 85 7.74 -27.06 16.50
N LEU A 86 7.52 -26.28 15.45
CA LEU A 86 6.60 -26.63 14.35
C LEU A 86 7.15 -27.73 13.42
N MET A 87 8.41 -28.14 13.60
CA MET A 87 9.08 -29.22 12.86
C MET A 87 9.04 -29.05 11.33
N LEU A 88 9.04 -27.80 10.86
CA LEU A 88 9.04 -27.49 9.43
C LEU A 88 10.43 -27.72 8.83
N SER A 89 10.46 -28.38 7.67
CA SER A 89 11.69 -28.50 6.88
C SER A 89 12.15 -27.16 6.31
N GLU A 90 13.44 -27.01 6.01
CA GLU A 90 14.00 -25.80 5.39
C GLU A 90 13.24 -25.43 4.09
N ALA A 91 12.87 -26.42 3.27
CA ALA A 91 12.10 -26.20 2.04
C ALA A 91 10.69 -25.67 2.34
N SER A 92 10.01 -26.23 3.35
CA SER A 92 8.70 -25.76 3.79
C SER A 92 8.75 -24.34 4.35
N ILE A 93 9.78 -24.02 5.14
CA ILE A 93 10.02 -22.67 5.67
C ILE A 93 10.18 -21.67 4.53
N GLN A 94 10.98 -22.00 3.52
CA GLN A 94 11.20 -21.15 2.34
C GLN A 94 9.90 -20.93 1.56
N GLN A 95 9.11 -21.98 1.35
CA GLN A 95 7.82 -21.87 0.67
C GLN A 95 6.85 -20.99 1.44
N ILE A 96 6.72 -21.22 2.75
CA ILE A 96 5.85 -20.45 3.64
C ILE A 96 6.27 -18.98 3.65
N ALA A 97 7.58 -18.70 3.77
CA ALA A 97 8.10 -17.34 3.76
C ALA A 97 7.80 -16.61 2.44
N ARG A 98 7.89 -17.29 1.29
CA ARG A 98 7.53 -16.70 -0.02
C ARG A 98 6.05 -16.37 -0.09
N SER A 99 5.19 -17.31 0.30
CA SER A 99 3.73 -17.09 0.31
C SER A 99 3.36 -15.93 1.24
N ALA A 100 3.88 -15.95 2.47
CA ALA A 100 3.66 -14.89 3.45
C ALA A 100 4.16 -13.52 2.94
N PHE A 101 5.35 -13.47 2.34
CA PHE A 101 5.91 -12.24 1.80
C PHE A 101 5.06 -11.65 0.68
N THR A 102 4.60 -12.49 -0.26
CA THR A 102 3.75 -12.05 -1.37
C THR A 102 2.41 -11.51 -0.85
N GLU A 103 1.71 -12.26 -0.01
CA GLU A 103 0.38 -11.88 0.49
C GLU A 103 0.43 -10.61 1.34
N VAL A 104 1.39 -10.51 2.25
CA VAL A 104 1.63 -9.30 3.03
C VAL A 104 2.00 -8.12 2.13
N GLY A 105 2.85 -8.35 1.14
CA GLY A 105 3.23 -7.33 0.16
C GLY A 105 2.03 -6.78 -0.60
N GLU A 106 1.16 -7.66 -1.09
CA GLU A 106 -0.09 -7.31 -1.77
C GLU A 106 -1.04 -6.56 -0.84
N ALA A 107 -1.19 -6.99 0.42
CA ALA A 107 -2.03 -6.32 1.41
C ALA A 107 -1.52 -4.89 1.71
N ILE A 108 -0.21 -4.71 1.89
CA ILE A 108 0.41 -3.39 2.09
C ILE A 108 0.21 -2.51 0.86
N GLN A 109 0.44 -3.05 -0.35
CA GLN A 109 0.24 -2.32 -1.60
C GLN A 109 -1.22 -1.90 -1.79
N LYS A 110 -2.17 -2.80 -1.53
CA LYS A 110 -3.60 -2.52 -1.60
C LYS A 110 -3.97 -1.41 -0.62
N ARG A 111 -3.54 -1.51 0.64
CA ARG A 111 -3.77 -0.48 1.67
C ARG A 111 -3.25 0.89 1.23
N ARG A 112 -2.02 0.96 0.72
CA ARG A 112 -1.41 2.22 0.24
C ARG A 112 -2.12 2.78 -0.99
N ARG A 113 -2.50 1.94 -1.95
CA ARG A 113 -3.25 2.36 -3.15
C ARG A 113 -4.63 2.89 -2.80
N THR A 114 -5.34 2.20 -1.91
CA THR A 114 -6.65 2.65 -1.42
C THR A 114 -6.53 3.97 -0.65
N ASP A 115 -5.52 4.10 0.22
CA ASP A 115 -5.26 5.35 0.94
C ASP A 115 -4.96 6.52 0.00
N ASP A 116 -4.12 6.30 -1.03
CA ASP A 116 -3.85 7.33 -2.05
C ASP A 116 -5.11 7.69 -2.83
N LEU A 117 -5.86 6.70 -3.33
CA LEU A 117 -7.06 6.93 -4.14
C LEU A 117 -8.12 7.77 -3.39
N LEU A 118 -8.34 7.46 -2.11
CA LEU A 118 -9.36 8.15 -1.30
C LEU A 118 -8.92 9.53 -0.79
N ASN A 119 -7.61 9.80 -0.71
CA ASN A 119 -7.07 11.04 -0.15
C ASN A 119 -6.34 11.91 -1.18
N ARG A 120 -6.40 11.57 -2.47
CA ARG A 120 -5.76 12.33 -3.54
C ARG A 120 -6.62 13.52 -3.96
N GLY A 121 -5.95 14.62 -4.29
CA GLY A 121 -6.57 15.79 -4.92
C GLY A 121 -7.07 16.82 -3.92
N CYS A 122 -8.12 17.54 -4.30
CA CYS A 122 -8.76 18.58 -3.49
C CYS A 122 -10.21 18.77 -3.94
N TYR A 123 -10.89 19.78 -3.38
CA TYR A 123 -12.27 20.16 -3.72
C TYR A 123 -12.53 20.37 -5.23
N LEU A 124 -11.49 20.66 -6.03
CA LEU A 124 -11.60 20.81 -7.48
C LEU A 124 -11.72 19.46 -8.21
N THR A 125 -11.19 18.39 -7.62
CA THR A 125 -11.14 17.05 -8.23
C THR A 125 -12.12 16.07 -7.58
N GLU A 126 -12.90 16.49 -6.57
CA GLU A 126 -13.87 15.63 -5.87
C GLU A 126 -14.94 15.05 -6.80
N LYS A 127 -15.37 15.82 -7.81
CA LYS A 127 -16.43 15.42 -8.74
C LYS A 127 -15.91 14.91 -10.08
N ILE A 128 -14.64 14.49 -10.14
CA ILE A 128 -14.02 14.11 -11.42
C ILE A 128 -14.70 12.88 -12.04
N GLU A 129 -15.26 11.98 -11.23
CA GLU A 129 -16.00 10.80 -11.70
C GLU A 129 -17.37 11.15 -12.30
N GLU A 130 -17.94 12.31 -11.95
CA GLU A 130 -19.19 12.83 -12.53
C GLU A 130 -18.94 13.55 -13.86
N MET A 131 -17.69 13.94 -14.14
CA MET A 131 -17.32 14.66 -15.35
C MET A 131 -17.08 13.69 -16.50
N GLN A 132 -17.69 13.97 -17.66
CA GLN A 132 -17.42 13.22 -18.87
C GLN A 132 -16.00 13.54 -19.38
N ASP A 133 -15.21 12.50 -19.66
CA ASP A 133 -13.88 12.67 -20.26
C ASP A 133 -14.02 13.27 -21.68
N PRO A 134 -13.44 14.45 -21.96
CA PRO A 134 -13.50 15.07 -23.28
C PRO A 134 -13.01 14.15 -24.41
N ALA A 135 -12.07 13.24 -24.11
CA ALA A 135 -11.53 12.30 -25.08
C ALA A 135 -12.55 11.26 -25.56
N GLU A 136 -13.65 11.04 -24.84
CA GLU A 136 -14.73 10.15 -25.31
C GLU A 136 -15.51 10.76 -26.47
N THR A 137 -15.57 12.09 -26.54
CA THR A 137 -16.32 12.83 -27.57
C THR A 137 -15.45 13.25 -28.75
N ASP A 138 -14.19 13.60 -28.49
CA ASP A 138 -13.24 14.06 -29.51
C ASP A 138 -12.25 12.94 -29.90
N LYS A 139 -12.48 12.35 -31.08
CA LYS A 139 -11.63 11.30 -31.64
C LYS A 139 -10.20 11.75 -31.93
N LEU A 140 -9.97 13.02 -32.27
CA LEU A 140 -8.61 13.51 -32.53
C LEU A 140 -7.83 13.59 -31.21
N LEU A 141 -8.50 14.00 -30.12
CA LEU A 141 -7.93 13.99 -28.79
C LEU A 141 -7.64 12.55 -28.34
N GLU A 142 -8.58 11.62 -28.54
CA GLU A 142 -8.39 10.20 -28.24
C GLU A 142 -7.16 9.60 -28.97
N GLU A 143 -7.05 9.82 -30.28
CA GLU A 143 -5.92 9.37 -31.08
C GLU A 143 -4.60 9.96 -30.57
N LYS A 144 -4.60 11.24 -30.19
CA LYS A 144 -3.41 11.90 -29.65
C LYS A 144 -3.02 11.32 -28.29
N LEU A 145 -3.98 11.09 -27.39
CA LEU A 145 -3.72 10.48 -26.08
C LEU A 145 -3.21 9.04 -26.23
N ASN A 146 -3.74 8.29 -27.19
CA ASN A 146 -3.25 6.96 -27.53
C ASN A 146 -1.79 6.98 -28.03
N GLN A 147 -1.44 7.95 -28.87
CA GLN A 147 -0.04 8.16 -29.30
C GLN A 147 0.85 8.53 -28.11
N ASN A 148 0.43 9.48 -27.29
CA ASN A 148 1.16 9.91 -26.09
C ASN A 148 1.37 8.74 -25.12
N GLY A 149 0.36 7.89 -24.94
CA GLY A 149 0.45 6.70 -24.09
C GLY A 149 1.45 5.66 -24.62
N LYS A 150 1.51 5.45 -25.95
CA LYS A 150 2.54 4.60 -26.56
C LYS A 150 3.94 5.17 -26.33
N GLU A 151 4.11 6.47 -26.55
CA GLU A 151 5.38 7.16 -26.36
C GLU A 151 5.84 7.11 -24.89
N ALA A 152 4.93 7.34 -23.93
CA ALA A 152 5.22 7.27 -22.50
C ALA A 152 5.72 5.88 -22.08
N ARG A 153 5.07 4.80 -22.55
CA ARG A 153 5.52 3.42 -22.30
C ARG A 153 6.93 3.17 -22.85
N THR A 154 7.18 3.57 -24.10
CA THR A 154 8.52 3.42 -24.71
C THR A 154 9.59 4.20 -23.93
N LYS A 155 9.29 5.44 -23.51
CA LYS A 155 10.21 6.26 -22.71
C LYS A 155 10.51 5.64 -21.36
N LEU A 156 9.50 5.14 -20.64
CA LEU A 156 9.69 4.45 -19.35
C LEU A 156 10.57 3.22 -19.50
N THR A 157 10.29 2.36 -20.48
CA THR A 157 11.11 1.17 -20.76
C THR A 157 12.53 1.55 -21.13
N SER A 158 12.72 2.57 -21.97
CA SER A 158 14.05 3.03 -22.40
C SER A 158 14.91 3.49 -21.23
N VAL A 159 14.33 4.18 -20.24
CA VAL A 159 15.06 4.59 -19.02
C VAL A 159 15.47 3.36 -18.22
N ILE A 160 14.57 2.41 -17.99
CA ILE A 160 14.87 1.17 -17.24
C ILE A 160 15.99 0.40 -17.94
N GLU A 161 15.88 0.19 -19.25
CA GLU A 161 16.90 -0.52 -20.04
C GLU A 161 18.27 0.17 -20.00
N ASN A 162 18.31 1.51 -20.01
CA ASN A 162 19.55 2.27 -19.92
C ASN A 162 20.25 1.99 -18.57
N PHE A 163 19.51 2.03 -17.46
CA PHE A 163 20.08 1.70 -16.16
C PHE A 163 20.50 0.24 -16.04
N CYS A 164 19.75 -0.71 -16.61
CA CYS A 164 20.16 -2.12 -16.68
C CYS A 164 21.47 -2.32 -17.46
N LYS A 165 21.63 -1.62 -18.60
CA LYS A 165 22.85 -1.66 -19.42
C LYS A 165 24.05 -1.10 -18.65
N ARG A 166 23.88 0.07 -18.03
CA ARG A 166 24.93 0.69 -17.19
C ARG A 166 25.37 -0.20 -16.04
N GLN A 167 24.43 -0.88 -15.38
CA GLN A 167 24.78 -1.83 -14.32
C GLN A 167 25.63 -2.98 -14.86
N THR A 168 25.24 -3.56 -16.01
CA THR A 168 26.00 -4.63 -16.67
C THR A 168 27.41 -4.17 -17.08
N GLU A 169 27.53 -2.95 -17.61
CA GLU A 169 28.82 -2.36 -17.99
C GLU A 169 29.73 -2.19 -16.76
N ILE A 170 29.21 -1.69 -15.63
CA ILE A 170 29.98 -1.56 -14.39
C ILE A 170 30.43 -2.93 -13.87
N GLU A 171 29.54 -3.92 -13.84
CA GLU A 171 29.86 -5.30 -13.42
C GLU A 171 30.90 -5.97 -14.35
N SER A 172 30.97 -5.57 -15.62
CA SER A 172 31.98 -6.07 -16.57
C SER A 172 33.37 -5.45 -16.39
N VAL A 173 33.45 -4.25 -15.80
CA VAL A 173 34.71 -3.52 -15.57
C VAL A 173 35.33 -3.84 -14.21
N ILE A 174 34.54 -4.28 -13.23
CA ILE A 174 35.03 -4.76 -11.94
C ILE A 174 35.40 -6.25 -12.09
N PRO A 175 36.69 -6.63 -12.11
CA PRO A 175 37.06 -8.04 -12.10
C PRO A 175 36.49 -8.66 -10.82
N LYS A 176 35.69 -9.73 -10.97
CA LYS A 176 35.26 -10.58 -9.85
C LYS A 176 36.52 -11.03 -9.12
N SER A 177 36.87 -10.39 -8.01
CA SER A 177 37.94 -10.87 -7.16
C SER A 177 37.49 -12.22 -6.62
N ASN A 178 38.16 -13.29 -7.04
CA ASN A 178 38.14 -14.56 -6.35
C ASN A 178 38.50 -14.31 -4.87
N GLN A 179 37.51 -14.38 -3.99
CA GLN A 179 37.67 -14.79 -2.60
C GLN A 179 36.83 -16.07 -2.53
N ASP A 180 37.41 -17.21 -2.86
CA ASP A 180 38.22 -18.03 -1.96
C ASP A 180 37.54 -18.21 -0.60
N SER A 181 37.17 -19.46 -0.39
CA SER A 181 36.61 -20.02 0.83
C SER A 181 37.63 -19.82 1.93
N SER A 182 37.49 -18.75 2.71
CA SER A 182 38.19 -18.61 3.98
C SER A 182 37.14 -18.57 5.08
N ASP A 183 37.12 -19.67 5.83
CA ASP A 183 36.46 -19.79 7.12
C ASP A 183 36.87 -18.61 7.99
N HIS A 184 35.94 -17.69 8.20
CA HIS A 184 35.99 -16.77 9.32
C HIS A 184 34.59 -16.70 9.91
N GLU A 185 34.39 -17.50 10.96
CA GLU A 185 33.42 -17.19 11.99
C GLU A 185 33.70 -15.76 12.47
N ASN A 186 32.89 -14.81 12.02
CA ASN A 186 32.75 -13.52 12.63
C ASN A 186 31.25 -13.25 12.75
N ASP A 187 30.79 -13.44 13.98
CA ASP A 187 29.52 -13.04 14.53
C ASP A 187 29.16 -11.61 14.10
N PRO A 188 28.01 -11.37 13.42
CA PRO A 188 27.50 -10.02 13.31
C PRO A 188 26.73 -9.74 14.59
N GLU A 189 27.39 -9.04 15.52
CA GLU A 189 26.75 -8.20 16.51
C GLU A 189 26.01 -7.06 15.77
N CYS A 190 24.89 -7.41 15.14
CA CYS A 190 23.96 -6.47 14.54
C CYS A 190 22.99 -6.02 15.64
N GLY A 191 23.41 -4.97 16.33
CA GLY A 191 22.57 -4.19 17.23
C GLY A 191 21.35 -3.66 16.50
N SER A 192 20.29 -4.44 16.52
CA SER A 192 18.91 -3.99 16.48
C SER A 192 18.15 -4.98 17.34
N ASP A 193 18.30 -4.82 18.66
CA ASP A 193 17.54 -5.60 19.62
C ASP A 193 16.06 -5.60 19.21
N PRO A 194 15.50 -6.75 18.80
CA PRO A 194 14.07 -6.88 18.78
C PRO A 194 13.63 -6.73 20.24
N PRO A 195 12.62 -5.90 20.52
CA PRO A 195 12.16 -5.68 21.88
C PRO A 195 11.82 -7.02 22.52
N SER A 196 12.42 -7.24 23.68
CA SER A 196 12.18 -8.36 24.58
C SER A 196 10.66 -8.55 24.73
N ASP A 197 10.23 -9.75 24.33
CA ASP A 197 8.84 -10.19 24.29
C ASP A 197 8.57 -11.03 25.54
N ASP A 198 8.58 -10.37 26.69
CA ASP A 198 7.96 -10.84 27.94
C ASP A 198 6.74 -9.96 28.21
N ASN A 199 5.66 -10.22 27.48
CA ASN A 199 4.29 -9.99 27.94
C ASN A 199 3.38 -10.92 27.16
N GLU A 200 2.94 -11.99 27.81
CA GLU A 200 1.71 -12.67 27.46
C GLU A 200 0.57 -11.66 27.64
N ASP A 201 0.04 -11.17 26.53
CA ASP A 201 -1.32 -10.64 26.54
C ASP A 201 -2.13 -11.42 25.51
N SER A 202 -3.10 -12.16 26.05
CA SER A 202 -4.16 -12.83 25.33
C SER A 202 -5.16 -11.76 24.88
N GLU A 203 -4.79 -10.96 23.87
CA GLU A 203 -5.80 -10.23 23.13
C GLU A 203 -6.43 -11.18 22.11
N GLU A 204 -7.69 -11.49 22.34
CA GLU A 204 -8.53 -12.20 21.38
C GLU A 204 -8.60 -11.38 20.08
N SER A 205 -8.30 -12.07 18.99
CA SER A 205 -8.37 -11.56 17.63
C SER A 205 -9.82 -11.66 17.16
N ASP A 206 -10.64 -10.65 17.43
CA ASP A 206 -11.85 -10.43 16.64
C ASP A 206 -11.48 -9.64 15.39
N CYS A 207 -11.26 -10.38 14.29
CA CYS A 207 -11.37 -9.79 12.97
C CYS A 207 -12.86 -9.72 12.63
N ASP A 208 -13.45 -8.53 12.73
CA ASP A 208 -14.75 -8.26 12.10
C ASP A 208 -14.60 -8.49 10.59
N ALA A 209 -15.03 -9.66 10.14
CA ALA A 209 -15.26 -9.95 8.74
C ALA A 209 -16.46 -9.10 8.30
N ASP A 210 -16.19 -7.87 7.86
CA ASP A 210 -17.15 -7.03 7.17
C ASP A 210 -17.54 -7.70 5.85
N ASN A 211 -18.60 -8.51 5.92
CA ASN A 211 -19.26 -9.13 4.79
C ASN A 211 -20.40 -8.21 4.34
N GLY A 212 -20.06 -6.99 3.93
CA GLY A 212 -20.97 -6.03 3.31
C GLY A 212 -20.91 -6.13 1.79
N THR A 213 -21.73 -7.00 1.22
CA THR A 213 -22.04 -6.97 -0.22
C THR A 213 -23.04 -5.84 -0.48
N ASP A 214 -22.56 -4.64 -0.82
CA ASP A 214 -23.42 -3.60 -1.39
C ASP A 214 -23.45 -3.74 -2.92
N ASP A 215 -24.27 -4.69 -3.36
CA ASP A 215 -24.76 -4.80 -4.73
C ASP A 215 -25.81 -3.70 -4.96
N ILE A 216 -25.36 -2.54 -5.44
CA ILE A 216 -26.28 -1.50 -5.93
C ILE A 216 -26.77 -1.91 -7.32
N THR A 217 -27.77 -2.80 -7.33
CA THR A 217 -28.60 -3.07 -8.51
C THR A 217 -29.52 -1.86 -8.74
N ILE A 218 -29.11 -0.94 -9.61
CA ILE A 218 -29.99 0.13 -10.12
C ILE A 218 -30.98 -0.52 -11.11
N LYS A 219 -32.22 -0.72 -10.66
CA LYS A 219 -33.34 -1.05 -11.54
C LYS A 219 -33.63 0.16 -12.44
N LYS A 220 -33.39 0.02 -13.74
CA LYS A 220 -34.08 0.81 -14.77
C LYS A 220 -35.57 0.48 -14.69
N SER A 221 -36.40 1.44 -14.32
CA SER A 221 -37.82 1.45 -14.69
C SER A 221 -37.97 2.37 -15.88
N GLU A 222 -38.22 1.76 -17.04
CA GLU A 222 -38.70 2.42 -18.23
C GLU A 222 -40.12 2.98 -18.00
N THR A 223 -40.40 4.03 -18.75
CA THR A 223 -41.64 4.78 -18.89
C THR A 223 -42.86 3.90 -19.14
N ASP A 224 -44.00 4.27 -18.57
CA ASP A 224 -45.29 4.15 -19.26
C ASP A 224 -46.20 5.34 -18.95
N ASN A 225 -46.81 5.83 -20.02
CA ASN A 225 -47.76 6.93 -20.10
C ASN A 225 -49.05 6.58 -19.35
N ASP A 226 -49.67 7.55 -18.69
CA ASP A 226 -51.14 7.62 -18.66
C ASP A 226 -51.64 9.07 -18.59
N ILE A 227 -52.46 9.36 -19.60
CA ILE A 227 -53.25 10.56 -19.85
C ILE A 227 -54.44 10.56 -18.91
N ILE A 228 -54.69 11.63 -18.14
CA ILE A 228 -56.05 11.99 -17.71
C ILE A 228 -56.26 13.51 -17.79
N ASP A 229 -57.18 13.83 -18.69
CA ASP A 229 -57.88 15.09 -18.94
C ASP A 229 -58.81 15.45 -17.77
N MET A 230 -58.78 16.70 -17.31
CA MET A 230 -59.83 17.28 -16.45
C MET A 230 -60.08 18.73 -16.83
N THR A 231 -60.92 18.90 -17.85
CA THR A 231 -62.12 19.76 -17.89
C THR A 231 -62.17 20.97 -16.95
N ASN A 232 -62.19 22.16 -17.56
CA ASN A 232 -62.74 23.39 -16.98
C ASN A 232 -64.28 23.35 -16.98
N SER A 233 -64.89 23.64 -15.82
CA SER A 233 -66.25 24.15 -15.56
C SER A 233 -66.25 24.51 -14.07
N ASP A 234 -66.62 25.68 -13.54
CA ASP A 234 -67.36 26.87 -13.99
C ASP A 234 -66.65 28.14 -13.48
#